data_AF-A0A7R9Z431-F1
#
_entry.id   AF-A0A7R9Z431-F1
#
_cell.length_a   1.000
_cell.length_b   1.000
_cell.length_c   1.000
_cell.angle_alpha   90.00
_cell.angle_beta   90.00
_cell.angle_gamma   90.00
#
_symmetry.space_group_name_H-M   'P 1'
#
loop_
_entity.id
_entity.type
_entity.pdbx_description
1 polymer ?
#
loop_
_entity_poly.entity_id
_entity_poly.type
_entity_poly.pdbx_seq_one_letter_code
_entity_poly.pdbx_strand_id
1 'polypeptide(L)'
;ALFMHVDKPDTHIISSILHIDRSEDAEPWPVVIEDYQGNTNEVLLESGDMLFYESSKCFHGRPKKFIGSWYTSVFTHYYPVGWDKPKRRMDAHYAVPPHWNTDPQHLSDKCDDSDDRCPSWEEMGECEANPQWMQSNCRRSCGTCDTIPGVDVSGLDKLVMAGTGMK
;
A
#
# COMPACT_ATOMS: atom_id res chain seq x y z
N ALA A 1 -3.31 27.56 -10.62
CA ALA A 1 -3.28 26.12 -10.98
C ALA A 1 -2.96 25.35 -9.73
N LEU A 2 -3.62 24.21 -9.50
CA LEU A 2 -3.30 23.32 -8.39
C LEU A 2 -2.22 22.36 -8.90
N PHE A 3 -0.98 22.52 -8.45
CA PHE A 3 0.11 21.64 -8.87
C PHE A 3 -0.14 20.21 -8.40
N MET A 4 0.47 19.25 -9.09
CA MET A 4 0.43 17.85 -8.66
C MET A 4 1.18 17.70 -7.33
N HIS A 5 0.55 17.08 -6.34
CA HIS A 5 1.07 16.90 -4.98
C HIS A 5 0.42 15.71 -4.28
N VAL A 6 0.97 15.35 -3.12
CA VAL A 6 0.25 14.58 -2.09
C VAL A 6 -0.03 15.51 -0.90
N ASP A 7 -1.12 15.23 -0.20
CA ASP A 7 -1.49 15.98 1.01
C ASP A 7 -0.58 15.64 2.20
N LYS A 8 -0.64 16.50 3.23
CA LYS A 8 0.17 16.32 4.45
C LYS A 8 -0.30 15.08 5.23
N PRO A 9 0.54 14.03 5.37
CA PRO A 9 0.12 12.80 6.04
C PRO A 9 -0.16 12.97 7.54
N ASP A 10 0.28 14.06 8.17
CA ASP A 10 0.02 14.30 9.59
C ASP A 10 -1.38 14.86 9.90
N THR A 11 -2.09 15.33 8.88
CA THR A 11 -3.32 16.13 9.07
C THR A 11 -4.39 15.91 8.01
N HIS A 12 -4.03 15.44 6.81
CA HIS A 12 -4.89 15.39 5.62
C HIS A 12 -4.73 13.99 4.97
N ILE A 13 -5.15 12.92 5.67
CA ILE A 13 -5.00 11.53 5.16
C ILE A 13 -6.05 11.26 4.09
N ILE A 14 -7.29 11.68 4.38
CA ILE A 14 -8.42 11.51 3.48
C ILE A 14 -9.01 12.88 3.20
N SER A 15 -9.29 13.17 1.94
CA SER A 15 -9.90 14.42 1.53
C SER A 15 -11.18 14.18 0.78
N SER A 16 -12.04 15.21 0.80
CA SER A 16 -13.16 15.27 -0.10
C SER A 16 -13.33 16.63 -0.73
N ILE A 17 -13.76 16.61 -1.99
CA ILE A 17 -14.07 17.77 -2.80
C ILE A 17 -15.56 17.71 -3.10
N LEU A 18 -16.32 18.68 -2.60
CA LEU A 18 -17.68 18.92 -3.05
C LEU A 18 -17.61 20.00 -4.14
N HIS A 19 -17.90 19.62 -5.39
CA HIS A 19 -18.03 20.58 -6.46
C HIS A 19 -19.37 21.28 -6.33
N ILE A 20 -19.35 22.60 -6.10
CA ILE A 20 -20.58 23.38 -5.99
C ILE A 20 -21.14 23.55 -7.39
N ASP A 21 -20.39 24.27 -8.24
CA ASP A 21 -20.80 24.56 -9.61
C ASP A 21 -19.64 25.27 -10.37
N ARG A 22 -19.84 25.50 -11.67
CA ARG A 22 -18.95 26.25 -12.55
C ARG A 22 -19.76 27.14 -13.50
N SER A 23 -19.12 28.16 -14.06
CA SER A 23 -19.77 29.01 -15.06
C SER A 23 -20.08 28.26 -16.36
N GLU A 24 -21.11 28.69 -17.10
CA GLU A 24 -21.52 28.05 -18.36
C GLU A 24 -20.44 28.09 -19.45
N ASP A 25 -19.56 29.10 -19.42
CA ASP A 25 -18.41 29.24 -20.32
C ASP A 25 -17.19 28.41 -19.88
N ALA A 26 -17.30 27.62 -18.81
CA ALA A 26 -16.19 26.85 -18.29
C ALA A 26 -15.93 25.58 -19.11
N GLU A 27 -14.71 25.47 -19.64
CA GLU A 27 -14.22 24.23 -20.24
C GLU A 27 -14.07 23.11 -19.19
N PRO A 28 -14.13 21.82 -19.58
CA PRO A 28 -13.87 20.71 -18.67
C PRO A 28 -12.54 20.87 -17.93
N TRP A 29 -12.60 20.88 -16.61
CA TRP A 29 -11.43 21.02 -15.75
C TRP A 29 -11.41 19.86 -14.77
N PRO A 30 -10.78 18.73 -15.11
CA PRO A 30 -10.76 17.54 -14.25
C PRO A 30 -9.71 17.65 -13.14
N VAL A 31 -9.91 16.88 -12.07
CA VAL A 31 -8.84 16.54 -11.13
C VAL A 31 -8.07 15.36 -11.71
N VAL A 32 -6.75 15.48 -11.79
CA VAL A 32 -5.88 14.38 -12.20
C VAL A 32 -5.41 13.67 -10.94
N ILE A 33 -5.56 12.34 -10.88
CA ILE A 33 -5.20 11.51 -9.73
C ILE A 33 -4.50 10.24 -10.23
N GLU A 34 -3.33 9.93 -9.68
CA GLU A 34 -2.71 8.62 -9.83
C GLU A 34 -3.22 7.65 -8.75
N ASP A 35 -3.72 6.50 -9.19
CA ASP A 35 -4.21 5.45 -8.31
C ASP A 35 -3.06 4.56 -7.75
N TYR A 36 -3.39 3.59 -6.89
CA TYR A 36 -2.39 2.68 -6.31
C TYR A 36 -1.74 1.73 -7.30
N GLN A 37 -2.29 1.61 -8.51
CA GLN A 37 -1.72 0.79 -9.58
C GLN A 37 -0.82 1.63 -10.50
N GLY A 38 -0.68 2.94 -10.23
CA GLY A 38 0.08 3.87 -11.04
C GLY A 38 -0.65 4.34 -12.28
N ASN A 39 -1.96 4.11 -12.40
CA ASN A 39 -2.72 4.64 -13.53
C ASN A 39 -3.10 6.10 -13.26
N THR A 40 -2.90 6.96 -14.26
CA THR A 40 -3.35 8.35 -14.21
C THR A 40 -4.82 8.44 -14.64
N ASN A 41 -5.66 8.97 -13.76
CA ASN A 41 -7.09 9.13 -13.97
C ASN A 41 -7.46 10.62 -14.03
N GLU A 42 -8.33 11.02 -14.97
CA GLU A 42 -8.95 12.35 -15.00
C GLU A 42 -10.39 12.25 -14.49
N VAL A 43 -10.66 12.84 -13.32
CA VAL A 43 -11.98 12.87 -12.69
C VAL A 43 -12.64 14.23 -12.98
N LEU A 44 -13.63 14.23 -13.85
CA LEU A 44 -14.49 15.40 -14.08
C LEU A 44 -15.63 15.39 -13.06
N LEU A 45 -15.87 16.53 -12.42
CA LEU A 45 -16.95 16.69 -11.45
C LEU A 45 -18.03 17.58 -12.07
N GLU A 46 -19.29 17.14 -11.97
CA GLU A 46 -20.47 17.94 -12.27
C GLU A 46 -20.99 18.66 -11.02
N SER A 47 -21.89 19.62 -11.21
CA SER A 47 -22.41 20.47 -10.12
C SER A 47 -23.16 19.61 -9.10
N GLY A 48 -22.69 19.63 -7.85
CA GLY A 48 -23.19 18.79 -6.76
C GLY A 48 -22.42 17.49 -6.54
N ASP A 49 -21.49 17.11 -7.41
CA ASP A 49 -20.69 15.91 -7.22
C ASP A 49 -19.74 16.03 -6.03
N MET A 50 -19.54 14.90 -5.35
CA MET A 50 -18.57 14.77 -4.27
C MET A 50 -17.54 13.69 -4.59
N LEU A 51 -16.27 14.06 -4.56
CA LEU A 51 -15.14 13.14 -4.69
C LEU A 51 -14.52 12.88 -3.32
N PHE A 52 -14.28 11.61 -2.98
CA PHE A 52 -13.61 11.18 -1.76
C PHE A 52 -12.40 10.33 -2.11
N TYR A 53 -11.22 10.63 -1.57
CA TYR A 53 -9.97 9.95 -1.94
C TYR A 53 -8.88 10.04 -0.85
N GLU A 54 -7.97 9.07 -0.83
CA GLU A 54 -6.80 9.05 0.07
C GLU A 54 -5.73 10.03 -0.42
N SER A 55 -5.91 11.30 -0.11
CA SER A 55 -5.12 12.40 -0.65
C SER A 55 -3.67 12.43 -0.19
N SER A 56 -3.34 11.86 0.98
CA SER A 56 -1.96 11.76 1.44
C SER A 56 -1.14 10.72 0.68
N LYS A 57 -1.77 9.92 -0.17
CA LYS A 57 -1.12 8.81 -0.88
C LYS A 57 -1.30 8.88 -2.40
N CYS A 58 -2.49 9.25 -2.87
CA CYS A 58 -2.72 9.42 -4.30
C CYS A 58 -2.15 10.77 -4.77
N PHE A 59 -1.17 10.76 -5.68
CA PHE A 59 -0.60 11.97 -6.26
C PHE A 59 -1.65 12.64 -7.15
N HIS A 60 -2.01 13.89 -6.84
CA HIS A 60 -3.17 14.53 -7.44
C HIS A 60 -3.00 16.03 -7.65
N GLY A 61 -3.80 16.60 -8.56
CA GLY A 61 -3.78 18.03 -8.85
C GLY A 61 -4.64 18.42 -10.03
N ARG A 62 -4.49 19.66 -10.50
CA ARG A 62 -5.13 20.20 -11.70
C ARG A 62 -4.06 20.87 -12.57
N PRO A 63 -3.31 20.07 -13.37
CA PRO A 63 -2.18 20.57 -14.14
C PRO A 63 -2.59 21.47 -15.31
N LYS A 64 -3.79 21.25 -15.87
CA LYS A 64 -4.37 22.13 -16.91
C LYS A 64 -4.78 23.47 -16.27
N LYS A 65 -4.60 24.59 -16.98
CA LYS A 65 -5.10 25.90 -16.53
C LYS A 65 -6.63 25.92 -16.68
N PHE A 66 -7.32 26.47 -15.68
CA PHE A 66 -8.76 26.70 -15.78
C PHE A 66 -9.06 27.76 -16.86
N ILE A 67 -10.10 27.50 -17.67
CA ILE A 67 -10.66 28.42 -18.65
C ILE A 67 -12.16 28.51 -18.38
N GLY A 68 -12.60 29.69 -17.97
CA GLY A 68 -13.99 30.00 -17.61
C GLY A 68 -14.05 31.20 -16.68
N SER A 69 -15.26 31.72 -16.46
CA SER A 69 -15.48 32.88 -15.59
C SER A 69 -15.31 32.55 -14.10
N TRP A 70 -15.82 31.41 -13.63
CA TRP A 70 -15.63 30.97 -12.24
C TRP A 70 -15.80 29.45 -12.07
N TYR A 71 -15.21 28.92 -10.99
CA TYR A 71 -15.30 27.53 -10.58
C TYR A 71 -15.27 27.47 -9.05
N THR A 72 -16.26 26.82 -8.42
CA THR A 72 -16.39 26.80 -6.97
C THR A 72 -16.41 25.38 -6.43
N SER A 73 -15.63 25.12 -5.38
CA SER A 73 -15.59 23.83 -4.68
C SER A 73 -15.27 24.03 -3.20
N VAL A 74 -15.76 23.12 -2.38
CA VAL A 74 -15.44 23.03 -0.95
C VAL A 74 -14.50 21.85 -0.75
N PHE A 75 -13.39 22.09 -0.05
CA PHE A 75 -12.38 21.09 0.27
C PHE A 75 -12.41 20.81 1.77
N THR A 76 -12.59 19.54 2.14
CA THR A 76 -12.53 19.11 3.54
C THR A 76 -11.51 17.99 3.68
N HIS A 77 -10.72 18.06 4.75
CA HIS A 77 -9.61 17.15 5.00
C HIS A 77 -9.81 16.49 6.37
N TYR A 78 -9.56 15.19 6.41
CA TYR A 78 -9.80 14.35 7.57
C TYR A 78 -8.52 13.63 7.98
N TYR A 79 -8.43 13.42 9.28
CA TYR A 79 -7.39 12.62 9.89
C TYR A 79 -8.04 11.60 10.84
N PRO A 80 -7.81 10.28 10.67
CA PRO A 80 -8.40 9.27 11.54
C PRO A 80 -7.87 9.34 12.98
N VAL A 81 -8.76 9.18 13.96
CA VAL A 81 -8.36 9.07 15.37
C VAL A 81 -7.61 7.76 15.58
N GLY A 82 -6.49 7.80 16.30
CA GLY A 82 -5.66 6.62 16.57
C GLY A 82 -4.71 6.22 15.43
N TRP A 83 -4.51 7.10 14.43
CA TRP A 83 -3.58 6.86 13.33
C TRP A 83 -2.10 6.99 13.75
N ASP A 84 -1.29 5.96 13.47
CA ASP A 84 0.14 5.87 13.84
C ASP A 84 1.01 6.79 12.97
N LYS A 85 1.30 8.02 13.48
CA LYS A 85 2.02 9.06 12.72
C LYS A 85 3.41 8.63 12.22
N PRO A 86 4.31 8.08 13.05
CA PRO A 86 5.66 7.69 12.60
C PRO A 86 5.68 6.67 11.47
N LYS A 87 4.93 5.56 11.59
CA LYS A 87 4.91 4.52 10.55
C LYS A 87 4.33 5.04 9.24
N ARG A 88 3.32 5.90 9.32
CA ARG A 88 2.55 6.32 8.15
C ARG A 88 3.17 7.49 7.38
N ARG A 89 4.06 8.29 7.99
CA ARG A 89 4.90 9.24 7.23
C ARG A 89 5.78 8.51 6.21
N MET A 90 6.37 7.38 6.61
CA MET A 90 7.15 6.52 5.71
C MET A 90 6.25 5.91 4.64
N ASP A 91 5.13 5.30 5.03
CA ASP A 91 4.21 4.65 4.07
C ASP A 91 3.61 5.64 3.05
N ALA A 92 3.28 6.87 3.47
CA ALA A 92 2.72 7.91 2.59
C ALA A 92 3.78 8.54 1.68
N HIS A 93 5.00 8.76 2.18
CA HIS A 93 6.07 9.37 1.39
C HIS A 93 6.65 8.41 0.33
N TYR A 94 6.72 7.12 0.65
CA TYR A 94 7.39 6.12 -0.20
C TYR A 94 6.41 5.16 -0.90
N ALA A 95 5.09 5.31 -0.71
CA ALA A 95 4.06 4.41 -1.24
C ALA A 95 4.39 2.91 -1.04
N VAL A 96 5.00 2.59 0.11
CA VAL A 96 5.62 1.29 0.41
C VAL A 96 4.57 0.18 0.28
N PRO A 97 4.72 -0.79 -0.65
CA PRO A 97 3.83 -1.93 -0.70
C PRO A 97 3.86 -2.71 0.62
N PRO A 98 2.77 -3.35 1.05
CA PRO A 98 2.72 -4.07 2.33
C PRO A 98 3.84 -5.10 2.54
N HIS A 99 4.37 -5.66 1.44
CA HIS A 99 5.47 -6.64 1.43
C HIS A 99 6.88 -6.02 1.38
N TRP A 100 7.02 -4.69 1.36
CA TRP A 100 8.31 -4.00 1.48
C TRP A 100 8.62 -3.61 2.92
N ASN A 101 7.63 -3.70 3.81
CA ASN A 101 7.80 -3.53 5.26
C ASN A 101 8.09 -4.87 5.96
N THR A 102 8.12 -5.97 5.22
CA THR A 102 8.75 -7.21 5.66
C THR A 102 10.21 -7.10 5.28
N ASP A 103 11.04 -6.69 6.24
CA ASP A 103 12.48 -6.89 6.13
C ASP A 103 12.73 -8.40 5.94
N PRO A 104 13.22 -8.86 4.77
CA PRO A 104 13.52 -10.27 4.56
C PRO A 104 14.61 -10.77 5.52
N GLN A 105 15.46 -9.85 6.03
CA GLN A 105 16.50 -10.17 6.99
C GLN A 105 15.91 -10.35 8.41
N HIS A 106 14.86 -9.60 8.77
CA HIS A 106 14.19 -9.75 10.07
C HIS A 106 13.25 -10.96 10.14
N LEU A 107 12.89 -11.56 9.01
CA LEU A 107 12.20 -12.86 8.92
C LEU A 107 13.17 -14.04 9.05
N SER A 108 14.39 -13.92 8.51
CA SER A 108 15.44 -14.93 8.71
C SER A 108 16.01 -14.95 10.13
N ASP A 109 15.95 -13.82 10.86
CA ASP A 109 16.49 -13.71 12.23
C ASP A 109 15.74 -14.52 13.29
N LYS A 110 14.63 -15.19 12.93
CA LYS A 110 13.89 -16.09 13.83
C LYS A 110 13.78 -17.53 13.34
N CYS A 111 14.50 -17.92 12.28
CA CYS A 111 14.62 -19.31 11.86
C CYS A 111 15.74 -19.98 12.65
N ASP A 112 15.41 -20.47 13.85
CA ASP A 112 16.36 -21.20 14.68
C ASP A 112 15.68 -22.37 15.38
N ASP A 113 16.50 -23.31 15.83
CA ASP A 113 16.09 -24.37 16.72
C ASP A 113 16.22 -23.89 18.16
N SER A 114 15.15 -24.07 18.93
CA SER A 114 15.08 -23.65 20.34
C SER A 114 15.57 -24.73 21.31
N ASP A 115 15.90 -25.92 20.81
CA ASP A 115 16.41 -27.04 21.57
C ASP A 115 17.56 -27.71 20.80
N ASP A 116 18.67 -28.01 21.48
CA ASP A 116 19.84 -28.64 20.89
C ASP A 116 19.55 -30.06 20.33
N ARG A 117 18.42 -30.66 20.72
CA ARG A 117 17.98 -31.99 20.25
C ARG A 117 17.15 -31.95 18.96
N CYS A 118 16.81 -30.77 18.46
CA CYS A 118 16.05 -30.64 17.22
C CYS A 118 16.62 -31.46 16.03
N PRO A 119 17.94 -31.51 15.78
CA PRO A 119 18.50 -32.34 14.71
C PRO A 119 18.26 -33.84 14.94
N SER A 120 18.37 -34.32 16.18
CA SER A 120 18.13 -35.73 16.48
C SER A 120 16.65 -36.10 16.37
N TRP A 121 15.74 -35.17 16.71
CA TRP A 121 14.31 -35.37 16.56
C TRP A 121 13.87 -35.36 15.09
N GLU A 122 14.48 -34.51 14.25
CA GLU A 122 14.32 -34.57 12.80
C GLU A 122 14.73 -35.94 12.25
N GLU A 123 15.90 -36.45 12.62
CA GLU A 123 16.38 -37.78 12.20
C GLU A 123 15.43 -38.92 12.62
N MET A 124 14.68 -38.73 13.71
CA MET A 124 13.67 -39.68 14.19
C MET A 124 12.28 -39.48 13.56
N GLY A 125 12.10 -38.50 12.66
CA GLY A 125 10.83 -38.23 11.97
C GLY A 125 9.80 -37.47 12.82
N GLU A 126 10.24 -36.70 13.82
CA GLU A 126 9.34 -35.94 14.69
C GLU A 126 8.66 -34.78 13.96
N CYS A 127 9.22 -34.30 12.83
CA CYS A 127 8.60 -33.25 12.03
C CYS A 127 7.22 -33.67 11.50
N GLU A 128 7.05 -34.96 11.16
CA GLU A 128 5.79 -35.56 10.72
C GLU A 128 4.98 -36.14 11.88
N ALA A 129 5.65 -36.71 12.88
CA ALA A 129 4.97 -37.34 14.03
C ALA A 129 4.42 -36.31 15.03
N ASN A 130 5.10 -35.18 15.19
CA ASN A 130 4.75 -34.09 16.11
C ASN A 130 4.90 -32.69 15.47
N PRO A 131 4.16 -32.42 14.38
CA PRO A 131 4.37 -31.24 13.55
C PRO A 131 4.12 -29.93 14.30
N GLN A 132 3.11 -29.86 15.19
CA GLN A 132 2.79 -28.62 15.90
C GLN A 132 3.93 -28.16 16.82
N TRP A 133 4.53 -29.11 17.54
CA TRP A 133 5.61 -28.80 18.46
C TRP A 133 6.89 -28.49 17.70
N MET A 134 7.22 -29.33 16.71
CA MET A 134 8.43 -29.18 15.91
C MET A 134 8.42 -27.92 15.04
N GLN A 135 7.28 -27.53 14.45
CA GLN A 135 7.16 -26.27 13.71
C GLN A 135 7.23 -25.03 14.59
N SER A 136 7.02 -25.15 15.90
CA SER A 136 7.14 -24.02 16.82
C SER A 136 8.56 -23.89 17.35
N ASN A 137 9.24 -25.02 17.58
CA ASN A 137 10.47 -25.09 18.36
C ASN A 137 11.70 -25.54 17.57
N CYS A 138 11.52 -26.24 16.46
CA CYS A 138 12.58 -26.85 15.64
C CYS A 138 12.42 -26.47 14.16
N ARG A 139 12.17 -25.19 13.89
CA ARG A 139 11.81 -24.70 12.56
C ARG A 139 12.92 -24.92 11.54
N ARG A 140 14.17 -24.79 11.98
CA ARG A 140 15.34 -24.96 11.13
C ARG A 140 15.55 -26.44 10.82
N SER A 141 15.53 -27.31 11.83
CA SER A 141 15.63 -28.77 11.63
C SER A 141 14.49 -29.30 10.75
N CYS A 142 13.25 -28.81 10.91
CA CYS A 142 12.12 -29.26 10.08
C CYS A 142 11.94 -28.50 8.74
N GLY A 143 12.85 -27.59 8.38
CA GLY A 143 12.79 -26.86 7.10
C GLY A 143 11.53 -25.99 6.92
N THR A 144 10.91 -25.51 8.00
CA THR A 144 9.63 -24.77 7.96
C THR A 144 9.79 -23.24 8.05
N CYS A 145 11.01 -22.74 7.89
CA CYS A 145 11.34 -21.34 8.08
C CYS A 145 10.65 -20.37 7.11
N ASP A 146 10.21 -20.84 5.94
CA ASP A 146 9.50 -20.01 4.94
C ASP A 146 7.98 -19.97 5.16
N THR A 147 7.46 -20.72 6.12
CA THR A 147 6.02 -20.75 6.42
C THR A 147 5.65 -19.67 7.44
N ILE A 148 5.34 -18.47 6.94
CA ILE A 148 4.68 -17.45 7.76
C ILE A 148 3.21 -17.88 7.93
N PRO A 149 2.67 -18.00 9.15
CA PRO A 149 1.24 -18.27 9.33
C PRO A 149 0.40 -17.17 8.66
N GLY A 150 -0.31 -17.51 7.59
CA GLY A 150 -1.18 -16.59 6.85
C GLY A 150 -0.58 -15.93 5.61
N VAL A 151 0.63 -16.28 5.18
CA VAL A 151 1.19 -15.85 3.89
C VAL A 151 1.62 -17.07 3.08
N ASP A 152 0.84 -17.40 2.06
CA ASP A 152 1.19 -18.38 1.04
C ASP A 152 2.09 -17.71 -0.01
N VAL A 153 3.39 -18.02 0.02
CA VAL A 153 4.39 -17.51 -0.94
C VAL A 153 4.56 -18.42 -2.16
N SER A 154 3.77 -19.50 -2.30
CA SER A 154 3.88 -20.48 -3.40
C SER A 154 3.57 -19.95 -4.81
N GLY A 155 3.41 -18.62 -4.95
CA GLY A 155 3.27 -17.90 -6.22
C GLY A 155 4.29 -16.79 -6.48
N LEU A 156 5.21 -16.48 -5.55
CA LEU A 156 6.16 -15.37 -5.75
C LEU A 156 7.25 -15.65 -6.80
N ASP A 157 7.56 -16.93 -7.05
CA ASP A 157 8.50 -17.33 -8.11
C ASP A 157 7.98 -16.99 -9.52
N LYS A 158 6.68 -16.73 -9.69
CA LYS A 158 6.10 -16.38 -11.00
C LYS A 158 6.16 -14.89 -11.33
N LEU A 159 6.48 -14.00 -10.38
CA LEU A 159 6.56 -12.56 -10.65
C LEU A 159 7.97 -12.07 -11.00
N VAL A 160 9.01 -12.83 -10.66
CA VAL A 160 10.41 -12.44 -10.92
C VAL A 160 10.87 -12.80 -12.35
N MET A 161 10.13 -13.62 -13.09
CA MET A 161 10.53 -14.09 -14.44
C MET A 161 9.70 -13.52 -15.60
N ALA A 162 8.77 -12.60 -15.37
CA ALA A 162 7.97 -11.97 -16.45
C ALA A 162 8.61 -10.68 -17.03
N GLY A 163 9.87 -10.40 -16.69
CA GLY A 163 10.57 -9.16 -17.05
C GLY A 163 11.63 -9.25 -18.15
N THR A 164 11.74 -10.37 -18.87
CA THR A 164 12.64 -10.47 -20.04
C THR A 164 11.97 -11.24 -21.17
N GLY A 165 11.44 -10.49 -22.15
CA GLY A 165 10.94 -11.09 -23.39
C GLY A 165 10.08 -10.16 -24.22
N MET A 166 10.70 -9.20 -24.91
CA MET A 166 10.14 -8.67 -26.14
C MET A 166 11.20 -8.74 -27.24
N LYS A 167 10.87 -9.53 -28.27
CA LYS A 167 11.44 -9.44 -29.61
C LYS A 167 11.01 -8.13 -30.26
#